data_AF-A0A376MKD9-F1
#
_entry.id   AF-A0A376MKD9-F1
#
_cell.length_a   1.000
_cell.length_b   1.000
_cell.length_c   1.000
_cell.angle_alpha   90.00
_cell.angle_beta   90.00
_cell.angle_gamma   90.00
#
_symmetry.space_group_name_H-M   'P 1'
#
loop_
_entity.id
_entity.type
_entity.pdbx_description
1 polymer ?
#
loop_
_entity_poly.entity_id
_entity_poly.type
_entity_poly.pdbx_seq_one_letter_code
_entity_poly.pdbx_strand_id
1 'polypeptide(L)'
;MKMVSRITAIGLAGVAICYLGLSGYVWYHDNKRSKQADVQASAVSENNQVLGFLREKGCDYCHTPSAELPAYYYIPGAKQLMDYDIKLGYKSFNLEAVRAALLADKPVSQSDLNKIEWVMQYETMPPTRYTALHWAGKVSDEERAEILAWIAKQRAEYYASNDIAPEHRNEPVQPIPQKLPTDAQKVALGFALYHDPRLSADSTISCAHCHALNAGGVDGRKHRLVLVAQWARLTRRRYLTQYLTLSSSGMVVRQHCRIRLVDRR
;
A
#
# COMPACT_ATOMS: atom_id res chain seq x y z
N MET A 1 -42.79 -14.90 -31.42
CA MET A 1 -41.49 -15.39 -30.90
C MET A 1 -40.29 -15.11 -31.82
N LYS A 2 -40.32 -15.42 -33.13
CA LYS A 2 -39.14 -15.22 -34.03
C LYS A 2 -38.70 -13.76 -34.22
N MET A 3 -39.63 -12.79 -34.23
CA MET A 3 -39.32 -11.37 -34.41
C MET A 3 -38.63 -10.76 -33.18
N VAL A 4 -39.14 -11.06 -31.96
CA VAL A 4 -38.52 -10.62 -30.69
C VAL A 4 -37.10 -11.17 -30.57
N SER A 5 -36.90 -12.46 -30.90
CA SER A 5 -35.57 -13.09 -30.89
C SER A 5 -34.57 -12.47 -31.88
N ARG A 6 -35.05 -11.92 -33.01
CA ARG A 6 -34.20 -11.24 -34.00
C ARG A 6 -33.80 -9.84 -33.53
N ILE A 7 -34.74 -9.09 -32.94
CA ILE A 7 -34.46 -7.75 -32.39
C ILE A 7 -33.49 -7.85 -31.22
N THR A 8 -33.66 -8.83 -30.33
CA THR A 8 -32.72 -9.06 -29.23
C THR A 8 -31.33 -9.45 -29.73
N ALA A 9 -31.23 -10.30 -30.76
CA ALA A 9 -29.96 -10.67 -31.35
C ALA A 9 -29.23 -9.48 -32.00
N ILE A 10 -29.96 -8.62 -32.73
CA ILE A 10 -29.41 -7.40 -33.34
C ILE A 10 -28.94 -6.42 -32.24
N GLY A 11 -29.74 -6.26 -31.17
CA GLY A 11 -29.38 -5.40 -30.04
C GLY A 11 -28.10 -5.87 -29.34
N LEU A 12 -27.99 -7.18 -29.04
CA LEU A 12 -26.78 -7.76 -28.44
C LEU A 12 -25.56 -7.62 -29.35
N ALA A 13 -25.72 -7.85 -30.66
CA ALA A 13 -24.64 -7.67 -31.62
C ALA A 13 -24.17 -6.21 -31.69
N GLY A 14 -25.09 -5.24 -31.65
CA GLY A 14 -24.76 -3.82 -31.61
C GLY A 14 -23.94 -3.45 -30.37
N VAL A 15 -24.36 -3.90 -29.18
CA VAL A 15 -23.62 -3.67 -27.92
C VAL A 15 -22.22 -4.29 -27.98
N ALA A 16 -22.11 -5.51 -28.49
CA ALA A 16 -20.82 -6.19 -28.62
C ALA A 16 -19.86 -5.43 -29.56
N ILE A 17 -20.35 -4.93 -30.69
CA ILE A 17 -19.55 -4.13 -31.64
C ILE A 17 -19.09 -2.82 -30.98
N CYS A 18 -19.98 -2.10 -30.28
CA CYS A 18 -19.61 -0.87 -29.59
C CYS A 18 -18.56 -1.12 -28.51
N TYR A 19 -18.72 -2.17 -27.71
CA TYR A 19 -17.77 -2.55 -26.67
C TYR A 19 -16.41 -2.92 -27.28
N LEU A 20 -16.36 -3.78 -28.30
CA LEU A 20 -15.10 -4.17 -28.95
C LEU A 20 -14.42 -2.99 -29.65
N GLY A 21 -15.19 -2.08 -30.25
CA GLY A 21 -14.66 -0.85 -30.83
C GLY A 21 -14.01 0.06 -29.77
N LEU A 22 -14.68 0.24 -28.62
CA LEU A 22 -14.14 1.01 -27.51
C LEU A 22 -12.90 0.35 -26.90
N SER A 23 -12.95 -0.94 -26.59
CA SER A 23 -11.81 -1.69 -26.04
C SER A 23 -10.63 -1.77 -27.01
N GLY A 24 -10.89 -1.84 -28.31
CA GLY A 24 -9.86 -1.76 -29.35
C GLY A 24 -9.19 -0.38 -29.41
N TYR A 25 -9.97 0.70 -29.29
CA TYR A 25 -9.45 2.06 -29.20
C TYR A 25 -8.60 2.28 -27.93
N VAL A 26 -9.09 1.81 -26.78
CA VAL A 26 -8.36 1.85 -25.51
C VAL A 26 -7.04 1.08 -25.62
N TRP A 27 -7.08 -0.14 -26.14
CA TRP A 27 -5.89 -0.96 -26.36
C TRP A 27 -4.85 -0.27 -27.25
N TYR A 28 -5.29 0.34 -28.35
CA TYR A 28 -4.39 1.08 -29.25
C TYR A 28 -3.70 2.25 -28.52
N HIS A 29 -4.45 3.00 -27.72
CA HIS A 29 -3.91 4.12 -26.95
C HIS A 29 -2.93 3.66 -25.88
N ASP A 30 -3.28 2.64 -25.10
CA ASP A 30 -2.43 2.09 -24.04
C ASP A 30 -1.11 1.52 -24.60
N ASN A 31 -1.19 0.77 -25.70
CA ASN A 31 -0.02 0.21 -26.38
C ASN A 31 0.88 1.29 -27.00
N LYS A 32 0.31 2.42 -27.46
CA LYS A 32 1.09 3.55 -27.92
C LYS A 32 1.82 4.22 -26.75
N ARG A 33 1.11 4.44 -25.64
CA ARG A 33 1.66 5.04 -24.41
C ARG A 33 2.80 4.22 -23.83
N SER A 34 2.62 2.90 -23.72
CA SER A 34 3.65 2.02 -23.15
C SER A 34 4.97 2.02 -23.95
N LYS A 35 4.91 2.41 -25.22
CA LYS A 35 6.05 2.48 -26.15
C LYS A 35 6.63 3.88 -26.35
N GLN A 36 6.12 4.91 -25.68
CA GLN A 36 6.69 6.26 -25.80
C GLN A 36 8.14 6.31 -25.30
N ALA A 37 8.95 7.12 -25.98
CA ALA A 37 10.41 7.18 -25.86
C ALA A 37 10.92 8.13 -24.76
N ASP A 38 10.04 8.91 -24.14
CA ASP A 38 10.33 9.80 -23.01
C ASP A 38 10.43 9.07 -21.66
N VAL A 39 10.34 7.75 -21.69
CA VAL A 39 10.37 6.93 -20.48
C VAL A 39 11.79 6.79 -19.96
N GLN A 40 12.01 7.38 -18.79
CA GLN A 40 13.24 7.24 -18.03
C GLN A 40 13.52 5.76 -17.78
N ALA A 41 14.72 5.34 -18.16
CA ALA A 41 15.24 4.00 -17.92
C ALA A 41 16.25 4.04 -16.78
N SER A 42 16.24 3.00 -15.95
CA SER A 42 17.32 2.74 -15.00
C SER A 42 18.57 2.27 -15.74
N ALA A 43 19.74 2.47 -15.13
CA ALA A 43 20.99 1.86 -15.62
C ALA A 43 20.98 0.32 -15.51
N VAL A 44 20.12 -0.23 -14.63
CA VAL A 44 20.01 -1.67 -14.36
C VAL A 44 18.87 -2.27 -15.18
N SER A 45 19.17 -3.32 -15.95
CA SER A 45 18.21 -3.94 -16.87
C SER A 45 17.06 -4.63 -16.14
N GLU A 46 17.31 -5.23 -14.99
CA GLU A 46 16.27 -5.85 -14.15
C GLU A 46 15.26 -4.81 -13.64
N ASN A 47 15.72 -3.61 -13.24
CA ASN A 47 14.82 -2.53 -12.82
C ASN A 47 13.94 -2.06 -13.99
N ASN A 48 14.47 -2.10 -15.22
CA ASN A 48 13.71 -1.76 -16.42
C ASN A 48 12.60 -2.77 -16.74
N GLN A 49 12.75 -4.05 -16.36
CA GLN A 49 11.67 -5.04 -16.50
C GLN A 49 10.48 -4.66 -15.61
N VAL A 50 10.73 -4.32 -14.35
CA VAL A 50 9.67 -3.92 -13.40
C VAL A 50 9.04 -2.59 -13.80
N LEU A 51 9.86 -1.60 -14.19
CA LEU A 51 9.35 -0.32 -14.72
C LEU A 51 8.51 -0.51 -15.99
N GLY A 52 8.95 -1.41 -16.87
CA GLY A 52 8.23 -1.83 -18.07
C GLY A 52 6.86 -2.42 -17.74
N PHE A 53 6.82 -3.40 -16.85
CA PHE A 53 5.61 -4.03 -16.35
C PHE A 53 4.61 -3.01 -15.80
N LEU A 54 5.04 -2.13 -14.89
CA LEU A 54 4.16 -1.12 -14.27
C LEU A 54 3.54 -0.16 -15.30
N ARG A 55 4.28 0.16 -16.36
CA ARG A 55 3.83 1.02 -17.47
C ARG A 55 2.90 0.28 -18.43
N GLU A 56 3.26 -0.94 -18.81
CA GLU A 56 2.51 -1.77 -19.75
C GLU A 56 1.14 -2.14 -19.19
N LYS A 57 1.07 -2.50 -17.91
CA LYS A 57 -0.19 -2.83 -17.23
C LYS A 57 -1.01 -1.60 -16.85
N GLY A 58 -0.42 -0.40 -16.95
CA GLY A 58 -1.10 0.86 -16.66
C GLY A 58 -1.33 1.11 -15.17
N CYS A 59 -0.46 0.58 -14.30
CA CYS A 59 -0.57 0.83 -12.86
C CYS A 59 -0.44 2.32 -12.53
N ASP A 60 0.36 3.04 -13.32
CA ASP A 60 0.58 4.48 -13.20
C ASP A 60 -0.68 5.31 -13.43
N TYR A 61 -1.66 4.85 -14.21
CA TYR A 61 -2.91 5.59 -14.42
C TYR A 61 -3.63 5.93 -13.12
N CYS A 62 -3.58 5.04 -12.12
CA CYS A 62 -4.26 5.22 -10.84
C CYS A 62 -3.31 5.44 -9.66
N HIS A 63 -2.06 4.97 -9.75
CA HIS A 63 -1.10 5.02 -8.64
C HIS A 63 -0.03 6.11 -8.79
N THR A 64 -0.12 6.96 -9.82
CA THR A 64 0.78 8.09 -10.03
C THR A 64 -0.03 9.34 -10.40
N PRO A 65 0.14 10.47 -9.70
CA PRO A 65 -0.62 11.70 -9.97
C PRO A 65 -0.20 12.39 -11.27
N SER A 66 0.99 12.08 -11.79
CA SER A 66 1.56 12.70 -12.99
C SER A 66 1.28 11.93 -14.29
N ALA A 67 0.46 10.88 -14.26
CA ALA A 67 0.20 10.07 -15.45
C ALA A 67 -0.64 10.86 -16.47
N GLU A 68 -0.20 10.88 -17.74
CA GLU A 68 -0.99 11.47 -18.81
C GLU A 68 -2.26 10.65 -19.04
N LEU A 69 -3.42 11.32 -18.94
CA LEU A 69 -4.72 10.67 -19.07
C LEU A 69 -5.17 10.64 -20.54
N PRO A 70 -5.80 9.53 -20.97
CA PRO A 70 -6.26 9.36 -22.34
C PRO A 70 -7.43 10.30 -22.66
N ALA A 71 -7.64 10.62 -23.93
CA ALA A 71 -8.66 11.59 -24.36
C ALA A 71 -10.08 11.25 -23.87
N TYR A 72 -10.43 9.96 -23.74
CA TYR A 72 -11.74 9.53 -23.26
C TYR A 72 -12.01 9.84 -21.78
N TYR A 73 -10.98 10.17 -21.01
CA TYR A 73 -11.11 10.67 -19.64
C TYR A 73 -11.99 11.92 -19.57
N TYR A 74 -11.96 12.79 -20.59
CA TYR A 74 -12.70 14.05 -20.58
C TYR A 74 -14.19 13.90 -20.92
N ILE A 75 -14.66 12.69 -21.26
CA ILE A 75 -16.06 12.43 -21.56
C ILE A 75 -16.88 12.44 -20.26
N PRO A 76 -18.02 13.18 -20.20
CA PRO A 76 -18.91 13.15 -19.05
C PRO A 76 -19.35 11.72 -18.68
N GLY A 77 -19.32 11.39 -17.39
CA GLY A 77 -19.53 10.04 -16.87
C GLY A 77 -18.22 9.28 -16.67
N ALA A 78 -17.41 9.16 -17.73
CA ALA A 78 -16.10 8.51 -17.65
C ALA A 78 -15.13 9.28 -16.73
N LYS A 79 -15.13 10.62 -16.86
CA LYS A 79 -14.30 11.50 -16.02
C LYS A 79 -14.50 11.25 -14.52
N GLN A 80 -15.77 11.25 -14.07
CA GLN A 80 -16.10 11.14 -12.65
C GLN A 80 -15.73 9.75 -12.10
N LEU A 81 -15.94 8.70 -12.89
CA LEU A 81 -15.58 7.34 -12.52
C LEU A 81 -14.05 7.20 -12.41
N MET A 82 -13.32 7.65 -13.42
CA MET A 82 -11.85 7.61 -13.43
C MET A 82 -11.26 8.47 -12.31
N ASP A 83 -11.78 9.68 -12.07
CA ASP A 83 -11.35 10.52 -10.94
C ASP A 83 -11.49 9.82 -9.59
N TYR A 84 -12.61 9.11 -9.40
CA TYR A 84 -12.84 8.33 -8.19
C TYR A 84 -11.81 7.20 -8.04
N ASP A 85 -11.58 6.44 -9.10
CA ASP A 85 -10.65 5.32 -9.11
C ASP A 85 -9.19 5.77 -8.92
N ILE A 86 -8.77 6.84 -9.59
CA ILE A 86 -7.44 7.43 -9.45
C ILE A 86 -7.23 7.93 -8.01
N LYS A 87 -8.21 8.65 -7.46
CA LYS A 87 -8.12 9.16 -6.09
C LYS A 87 -8.04 8.03 -5.06
N LEU A 88 -8.81 6.97 -5.25
CA LEU A 88 -8.81 5.81 -4.36
C LEU A 88 -7.52 4.99 -4.48
N GLY A 89 -7.06 4.76 -5.71
CA GLY A 89 -5.83 4.04 -6.04
C GLY A 89 -4.61 4.75 -5.44
N TYR A 90 -4.44 6.04 -5.75
CA TYR A 90 -3.34 6.86 -5.26
C TYR A 90 -3.32 6.96 -3.73
N LYS A 91 -4.48 7.13 -3.10
CA LYS A 91 -4.58 7.16 -1.62
C LYS A 91 -4.15 5.83 -0.99
N SER A 92 -4.41 4.72 -1.66
CA SER A 92 -4.06 3.39 -1.16
C SER A 92 -2.59 3.05 -1.39
N PHE A 93 -2.04 3.48 -2.53
CA PHE A 93 -0.66 3.20 -2.90
C PHE A 93 -0.14 4.24 -3.91
N ASN A 94 1.02 4.84 -3.60
CA ASN A 94 1.73 5.76 -4.47
C ASN A 94 2.95 5.05 -5.08
N LEU A 95 2.98 4.92 -6.41
CA LEU A 95 4.07 4.29 -7.15
C LEU A 95 5.29 5.19 -7.38
N GLU A 96 5.21 6.51 -7.14
CA GLU A 96 6.31 7.44 -7.39
C GLU A 96 7.57 7.05 -6.63
N ALA A 97 7.44 6.69 -5.35
CA ALA A 97 8.58 6.29 -4.52
C ALA A 97 9.25 5.01 -5.06
N VAL A 98 8.45 4.03 -5.49
CA VAL A 98 8.93 2.78 -6.09
C VAL A 98 9.67 3.06 -7.39
N ARG A 99 9.07 3.85 -8.28
CA ARG A 99 9.68 4.21 -9.57
C ARG A 99 10.98 4.99 -9.38
N ALA A 100 10.98 5.98 -8.48
CA ALA A 100 12.18 6.76 -8.17
C ALA A 100 13.31 5.89 -7.61
N ALA A 101 12.99 4.92 -6.75
CA ALA A 101 13.96 3.96 -6.24
C ALA A 101 14.54 3.08 -7.36
N LEU A 102 13.69 2.52 -8.23
CA LEU A 102 14.13 1.71 -9.38
C LEU A 102 15.01 2.49 -10.37
N LEU A 103 14.64 3.75 -10.65
CA LEU A 103 15.43 4.63 -11.52
C LEU A 103 16.79 4.98 -10.93
N ALA A 104 16.84 5.21 -9.62
CA ALA A 104 18.07 5.56 -8.90
C ALA A 104 18.90 4.34 -8.45
N ASP A 105 18.48 3.13 -8.81
CA ASP A 105 19.05 1.86 -8.35
C ASP A 105 19.18 1.78 -6.82
N LYS A 106 18.07 2.08 -6.15
CA LYS A 106 17.94 2.03 -4.69
C LYS A 106 16.90 0.99 -4.28
N PRO A 107 17.04 0.41 -3.08
CA PRO A 107 16.06 -0.54 -2.59
C PRO A 107 14.69 0.10 -2.41
N VAL A 108 13.65 -0.60 -2.91
CA VAL A 108 12.25 -0.21 -2.72
C VAL A 108 11.83 -0.56 -1.30
N SER A 109 11.16 0.37 -0.61
CA SER A 109 10.79 0.20 0.81
C SER A 109 10.04 -1.12 1.07
N GLN A 110 10.31 -1.77 2.21
CA GLN A 110 9.60 -3.01 2.58
C GLN A 110 8.08 -2.82 2.60
N SER A 111 7.59 -1.66 3.05
CA SER A 111 6.14 -1.41 3.05
C SER A 111 5.56 -1.40 1.64
N ASP A 112 6.28 -0.92 0.65
CA ASP A 112 5.79 -0.85 -0.73
C ASP A 112 5.90 -2.22 -1.42
N LEU A 113 7.00 -2.94 -1.19
CA LEU A 113 7.14 -4.34 -1.62
C LEU A 113 5.99 -5.20 -1.08
N ASN A 114 5.65 -5.07 0.19
CA ASN A 114 4.56 -5.82 0.82
C ASN A 114 3.19 -5.50 0.22
N LYS A 115 2.94 -4.24 -0.15
CA LYS A 115 1.68 -3.84 -0.80
C LYS A 115 1.58 -4.43 -2.20
N ILE A 116 2.66 -4.39 -2.98
CA ILE A 116 2.71 -4.98 -4.32
C ILE A 116 2.54 -6.50 -4.23
N GLU A 117 3.28 -7.16 -3.35
CA GLU A 117 3.17 -8.60 -3.13
C GLU A 117 1.74 -9.00 -2.79
N TRP A 118 1.09 -8.29 -1.86
CA TRP A 118 -0.27 -8.61 -1.44
C TRP A 118 -1.24 -8.56 -2.64
N VAL A 119 -1.21 -7.50 -3.44
CA VAL A 119 -2.15 -7.40 -4.57
C VAL A 119 -1.87 -8.44 -5.67
N MET A 120 -0.60 -8.86 -5.82
CA MET A 120 -0.20 -9.92 -6.73
C MET A 120 -0.67 -11.29 -6.23
N GLN A 121 -0.36 -11.65 -4.98
CA GLN A 121 -0.73 -12.94 -4.38
C GLN A 121 -2.24 -13.17 -4.34
N TYR A 122 -3.02 -12.12 -4.10
CA TYR A 122 -4.48 -12.19 -4.02
C TYR A 122 -5.18 -11.80 -5.33
N GLU A 123 -4.43 -11.50 -6.40
CA GLU A 123 -4.96 -11.17 -7.73
C GLU A 123 -6.02 -10.05 -7.70
N THR A 124 -5.85 -9.08 -6.81
CA THR A 124 -6.81 -7.98 -6.60
C THR A 124 -6.55 -6.77 -7.50
N MET A 125 -5.40 -6.74 -8.16
CA MET A 125 -5.01 -5.68 -9.08
C MET A 125 -4.54 -6.26 -10.43
N PRO A 126 -4.87 -5.60 -11.56
CA PRO A 126 -5.78 -4.45 -11.65
C PRO A 126 -7.25 -4.84 -11.39
N PRO A 127 -8.09 -3.91 -10.90
CA PRO A 127 -9.46 -4.22 -10.54
C PRO A 127 -10.31 -4.55 -11.79
N THR A 128 -11.35 -5.37 -11.63
CA THR A 128 -12.20 -5.81 -12.77
C THR A 128 -12.81 -4.66 -13.57
N ARG A 129 -13.14 -3.54 -12.92
CA ARG A 129 -13.65 -2.33 -13.60
C ARG A 129 -12.65 -1.76 -14.62
N TYR A 130 -11.36 -1.88 -14.34
CA TYR A 130 -10.29 -1.46 -15.24
C TYR A 130 -10.11 -2.49 -16.35
N THR A 131 -9.95 -3.78 -16.01
CA THR A 131 -9.70 -4.83 -17.00
C THR A 131 -10.87 -5.10 -17.94
N ALA A 132 -12.08 -4.62 -17.61
CA ALA A 132 -13.23 -4.65 -18.52
C ALA A 132 -13.00 -3.84 -19.81
N LEU A 133 -12.29 -2.71 -19.77
CA LEU A 133 -11.91 -1.97 -20.99
C LEU A 133 -10.42 -2.16 -21.32
N HIS A 134 -9.60 -2.39 -20.30
CA HIS A 134 -8.16 -2.57 -20.37
C HIS A 134 -7.75 -4.03 -20.19
N TRP A 135 -8.36 -4.93 -20.96
CA TRP A 135 -8.13 -6.37 -20.85
C TRP A 135 -6.67 -6.78 -21.02
N ALA A 136 -5.89 -6.08 -21.86
CA ALA A 136 -4.43 -6.27 -22.00
C ALA A 136 -3.63 -5.83 -20.75
N GLY A 137 -4.23 -5.02 -19.87
CA GLY A 137 -3.67 -4.66 -18.58
C GLY A 137 -3.81 -5.76 -17.53
N LYS A 138 -4.48 -6.89 -17.83
CA LYS A 138 -4.48 -8.05 -16.93
C LYS A 138 -3.06 -8.58 -16.76
N VAL A 139 -2.73 -8.97 -15.53
CA VAL A 139 -1.45 -9.58 -15.18
C VAL A 139 -1.56 -11.10 -15.39
N SER A 140 -0.64 -11.68 -16.16
CA SER A 140 -0.56 -13.13 -16.38
C SER A 140 0.09 -13.85 -15.19
N ASP A 141 0.05 -15.18 -15.20
CA ASP A 141 0.67 -15.99 -14.14
C ASP A 141 2.20 -15.89 -14.19
N GLU A 142 2.77 -15.78 -15.39
CA GLU A 142 4.19 -15.59 -15.63
C GLU A 142 4.66 -14.22 -15.14
N GLU A 143 3.98 -13.14 -15.52
CA GLU A 143 4.32 -11.78 -15.08
C GLU A 143 4.19 -11.64 -13.56
N ARG A 144 3.14 -12.27 -12.98
CA ARG A 144 2.95 -12.32 -11.53
C ARG A 144 4.13 -13.03 -10.85
N ALA A 145 4.56 -14.18 -11.38
CA ALA A 145 5.69 -14.92 -10.85
C ALA A 145 6.99 -14.11 -10.93
N GLU A 146 7.22 -13.38 -12.03
CA GLU A 146 8.39 -12.50 -12.19
C GLU A 146 8.43 -11.38 -11.14
N ILE A 147 7.30 -10.70 -10.91
CA ILE A 147 7.22 -9.64 -9.89
C ILE A 147 7.42 -10.22 -8.48
N LEU A 148 6.82 -11.36 -8.15
CA LEU A 148 7.00 -12.01 -6.85
C LEU A 148 8.46 -12.46 -6.64
N ALA A 149 9.12 -12.98 -7.68
CA ALA A 149 10.53 -13.35 -7.64
C ALA A 149 11.43 -12.12 -7.46
N TRP A 150 11.12 -11.01 -8.14
CA TRP A 150 11.82 -9.73 -7.96
C TRP A 150 11.69 -9.21 -6.51
N ILE A 151 10.49 -9.26 -5.92
CA ILE A 151 10.25 -8.87 -4.52
C ILE A 151 11.09 -9.74 -3.58
N ALA A 152 11.11 -11.06 -3.81
CA ALA A 152 11.89 -11.99 -3.00
C ALA A 152 13.40 -11.69 -3.07
N LYS A 153 13.90 -11.36 -4.27
CA LYS A 153 15.29 -10.94 -4.47
C LYS A 153 15.59 -9.65 -3.71
N GLN A 154 14.74 -8.62 -3.82
CA GLN A 154 14.91 -7.36 -3.10
C GLN A 154 14.95 -7.56 -1.58
N ARG A 155 14.09 -8.43 -1.02
CA ARG A 155 14.12 -8.76 0.41
C ARG A 155 15.40 -9.46 0.82
N ALA A 156 15.80 -10.48 0.07
CA ALA A 156 17.02 -11.22 0.37
C ALA A 156 18.28 -10.35 0.30
N GLU A 157 18.32 -9.39 -0.61
CA GLU A 157 19.49 -8.53 -0.85
C GLU A 157 19.60 -7.36 0.13
N TYR A 158 18.48 -6.69 0.44
CA TYR A 158 18.51 -5.42 1.18
C TYR A 158 17.94 -5.47 2.60
N TYR A 159 17.17 -6.51 2.93
CA TYR A 159 16.32 -6.48 4.13
C TYR A 159 16.50 -7.68 5.07
N ALA A 160 16.86 -8.85 4.54
CA ALA A 160 17.17 -10.01 5.35
C ALA A 160 18.55 -9.86 6.01
N SER A 161 18.61 -9.98 7.34
CA SER A 161 19.87 -10.06 8.06
C SER A 161 20.50 -11.45 7.92
N ASN A 162 21.84 -11.51 8.04
CA ASN A 162 22.61 -12.74 7.82
C ASN A 162 22.27 -13.87 8.80
N ASP A 163 21.77 -13.53 9.98
CA ASP A 163 21.39 -14.44 11.07
C ASP A 163 19.95 -14.97 10.96
N ILE A 164 19.19 -14.56 9.93
CA ILE A 164 17.86 -15.10 9.64
C ILE A 164 18.01 -16.41 8.85
N ALA A 165 17.26 -17.43 9.28
CA ALA A 165 17.20 -18.73 8.63
C ALA A 165 16.71 -18.57 7.16
N PRO A 166 17.31 -19.26 6.18
CA PRO A 166 17.02 -19.06 4.75
C PRO A 166 15.53 -19.07 4.39
N GLU A 167 14.74 -19.92 5.05
CA GLU A 167 13.30 -20.08 4.86
C GLU A 167 12.46 -18.84 5.24
N HIS A 168 12.97 -17.97 6.13
CA HIS A 168 12.26 -16.79 6.62
C HIS A 168 12.71 -15.48 5.95
N ARG A 169 13.72 -15.53 5.07
CA ARG A 169 14.31 -14.33 4.44
C ARG A 169 13.38 -13.60 3.47
N ASN A 170 12.34 -14.28 2.97
CA ASN A 170 11.33 -13.67 2.11
C ASN A 170 10.01 -13.35 2.85
N GLU A 171 9.98 -13.42 4.18
CA GLU A 171 8.77 -13.04 4.91
C GLU A 171 8.51 -11.53 4.81
N PRO A 172 7.24 -11.08 4.66
CA PRO A 172 6.90 -9.66 4.60
C PRO A 172 7.30 -8.88 5.85
N VAL A 173 7.42 -9.57 6.98
CA VAL A 173 7.93 -9.03 8.24
C VAL A 173 9.17 -9.82 8.60
N GLN A 174 10.33 -9.18 8.49
CA GLN A 174 11.59 -9.81 8.86
C GLN A 174 11.68 -9.96 10.39
N PRO A 175 12.17 -11.11 10.90
CA PRO A 175 12.53 -11.26 12.30
C PRO A 175 13.50 -10.17 12.77
N ILE A 176 13.45 -9.83 14.05
CA ILE A 176 14.39 -8.88 14.64
C ILE A 176 15.78 -9.53 14.65
N PRO A 177 16.81 -8.90 14.04
CA PRO A 177 18.17 -9.43 14.08
C PRO A 177 18.67 -9.58 15.51
N GLN A 178 19.47 -10.61 15.79
CA GLN A 178 20.03 -10.89 17.11
C GLN A 178 20.91 -9.75 17.61
N LYS A 179 21.59 -9.05 16.69
CA LYS A 179 22.45 -7.92 17.00
C LYS A 179 22.31 -6.83 15.95
N LEU A 180 22.16 -5.60 16.42
CA LEU A 180 22.22 -4.39 15.60
C LEU A 180 23.44 -3.57 16.05
N PRO A 181 24.21 -2.99 15.12
CA PRO A 181 25.28 -2.06 15.49
C PRO A 181 24.64 -0.85 16.18
N THR A 182 24.90 -0.72 17.48
CA THR A 182 24.32 0.31 18.33
C THR A 182 25.36 0.86 19.28
N ASP A 183 25.22 2.13 19.64
CA ASP A 183 26.01 2.77 20.69
C ASP A 183 25.28 2.58 22.02
N ALA A 184 25.94 1.91 22.97
CA ALA A 184 25.36 1.60 24.28
C ALA A 184 24.90 2.85 25.04
N GLN A 185 25.60 3.99 24.90
CA GLN A 185 25.20 5.25 25.54
C GLN A 185 23.91 5.80 24.91
N LYS A 186 23.78 5.72 23.58
CA LYS A 186 22.54 6.12 22.89
C LYS A 186 21.38 5.18 23.20
N VAL A 187 21.63 3.88 23.35
CA VAL A 187 20.60 2.91 23.77
C VAL A 187 20.10 3.23 25.18
N ALA A 188 21.02 3.46 26.12
CA ALA A 188 20.66 3.83 27.49
C ALA A 188 19.88 5.16 27.55
N LEU A 189 20.33 6.18 26.80
CA LEU A 189 19.62 7.46 26.68
C LEU A 189 18.23 7.29 26.06
N GLY A 190 18.12 6.53 24.96
CA GLY A 190 16.85 6.24 24.30
C GLY A 190 15.88 5.52 25.23
N PHE A 191 16.37 4.57 26.02
CA PHE A 191 15.56 3.88 27.04
C PHE A 191 15.05 4.86 28.12
N ALA A 192 15.90 5.77 28.60
CA ALA A 192 15.49 6.79 29.56
C ALA A 192 14.42 7.72 28.97
N LEU A 193 14.63 8.24 27.76
CA LEU A 193 13.69 9.12 27.06
C LEU A 193 12.35 8.43 26.77
N TYR A 194 12.35 7.15 26.39
CA TYR A 194 11.14 6.37 26.15
C TYR A 194 10.23 6.29 27.38
N HIS A 195 10.82 6.34 28.58
CA HIS A 195 10.11 6.29 29.85
C HIS A 195 9.92 7.68 30.48
N ASP A 196 10.50 8.75 29.90
CA ASP A 196 10.48 10.09 30.47
C ASP A 196 9.15 10.80 30.17
N PRO A 197 8.30 11.08 31.18
CA PRO A 197 7.04 11.73 30.94
C PRO A 197 7.20 13.21 30.58
N ARG A 198 8.36 13.83 30.84
CA ARG A 198 8.65 15.24 30.51
C ARG A 198 8.63 15.53 29.01
N LEU A 199 8.65 14.49 28.17
CA LEU A 199 8.46 14.61 26.72
C LEU A 199 7.00 14.88 26.34
N SER A 200 6.04 14.68 27.24
CA SER A 200 4.67 15.15 27.07
C SER A 200 4.51 16.59 27.53
N ALA A 201 3.57 17.31 26.92
CA ALA A 201 3.32 18.73 27.18
C ALA A 201 3.01 19.04 28.67
N ASP A 202 2.39 18.10 29.39
CA ASP A 202 2.04 18.25 30.81
C ASP A 202 2.91 17.40 31.76
N SER A 203 3.96 16.76 31.24
CA SER A 203 4.86 15.88 31.99
C SER A 203 4.18 14.69 32.68
N THR A 204 3.05 14.19 32.15
CA THR A 204 2.32 13.05 32.74
C THR A 204 2.41 11.75 31.95
N ILE A 205 2.70 11.80 30.64
CA ILE A 205 2.69 10.64 29.74
C ILE A 205 4.05 10.48 29.06
N SER A 206 4.55 9.24 29.02
CA SER A 206 5.73 8.86 28.22
C SER A 206 5.35 7.88 27.11
N CYS A 207 6.29 7.56 26.23
CA CYS A 207 6.06 6.57 25.17
C CYS A 207 5.64 5.22 25.76
N ALA A 208 6.31 4.79 26.84
CA ALA A 208 6.04 3.53 27.54
C ALA A 208 4.61 3.40 28.10
N HIS A 209 3.90 4.51 28.34
CA HIS A 209 2.53 4.46 28.84
C HIS A 209 1.54 3.86 27.84
N CYS A 210 1.74 4.13 26.54
CA CYS A 210 0.90 3.59 25.46
C CYS A 210 1.57 2.43 24.72
N HIS A 211 2.91 2.40 24.69
CA HIS A 211 3.70 1.39 24.01
C HIS A 211 4.48 0.55 25.03
N ALA A 212 3.76 -0.23 25.84
CA ALA A 212 4.38 -1.03 26.89
C ALA A 212 5.21 -2.19 26.28
N LEU A 213 6.53 -2.14 26.47
CA LEU A 213 7.46 -3.12 25.87
C LEU A 213 7.22 -4.55 26.37
N ASN A 214 6.72 -4.71 27.60
CA ASN A 214 6.35 -5.99 28.20
C ASN A 214 4.97 -6.51 27.77
N ALA A 215 4.21 -5.73 27.00
CA ALA A 215 2.87 -6.07 26.51
C ALA A 215 2.77 -5.98 24.97
N GLY A 216 3.87 -6.29 24.27
CA GLY A 216 3.90 -6.28 22.80
C GLY A 216 3.85 -4.88 22.20
N GLY A 217 4.23 -3.84 22.95
CA GLY A 217 4.27 -2.46 22.45
C GLY A 217 2.90 -1.78 22.38
N VAL A 218 1.90 -2.30 23.11
CA VAL A 218 0.54 -1.74 23.18
C VAL A 218 0.05 -1.69 24.63
N ASP A 219 -0.92 -0.81 24.93
CA ASP A 219 -1.51 -0.64 26.27
C ASP A 219 -2.77 -1.50 26.50
N GLY A 220 -3.18 -2.28 25.49
CA GLY A 220 -4.37 -3.15 25.56
C GLY A 220 -5.70 -2.39 25.65
N ARG A 221 -5.71 -1.07 25.48
CA ARG A 221 -6.93 -0.25 25.56
C ARG A 221 -7.57 -0.12 24.18
N LYS A 222 -8.91 0.02 24.16
CA LYS A 222 -9.65 0.28 22.91
C LYS A 222 -9.32 1.66 22.32
N HIS A 223 -9.02 2.62 23.17
CA HIS A 223 -8.73 4.00 22.81
C HIS A 223 -7.59 4.54 23.67
N ARG A 224 -6.77 5.41 23.09
CA ARG A 224 -5.75 6.18 23.81
C ARG A 224 -6.46 7.18 24.73
N LEU A 225 -6.11 7.20 26.02
CA LEU A 225 -6.45 8.33 26.88
C LEU A 225 -5.43 9.45 26.61
N VAL A 226 -5.89 10.57 26.07
CA VAL A 226 -5.13 11.82 26.04
C VAL A 226 -5.73 12.72 27.10
N LEU A 227 -4.93 13.15 28.08
CA LEU A 227 -5.36 14.12 29.06
C LEU A 227 -5.34 15.50 28.40
N VAL A 228 -6.51 16.02 28.00
CA VAL A 228 -6.61 17.40 27.51
C VAL A 228 -6.81 18.31 28.72
N ALA A 229 -5.71 18.91 29.21
CA ALA A 229 -5.78 20.00 30.18
C ALA A 229 -6.20 21.30 29.46
N GLN A 230 -7.50 21.48 29.26
CA GLN A 230 -8.02 22.75 28.74
C GLN A 230 -8.11 23.76 29.90
N TRP A 231 -7.16 24.70 29.96
CA TRP A 231 -7.23 25.82 30.89
C TRP A 231 -8.31 26.82 30.43
N ALA A 232 -9.54 26.63 30.90
CA ALA A 232 -10.54 27.68 30.85
C ALA A 232 -10.42 28.55 32.12
N ARG A 233 -9.74 29.70 32.03
CA ARG A 233 -10.01 30.80 32.97
C ARG A 233 -11.39 31.33 32.62
N LEU A 234 -12.38 31.06 33.47
CA LEU A 234 -13.52 31.96 33.74
C LEU A 234 -14.35 31.40 34.92
N THR A 235 -14.29 32.13 36.04
CA THR A 235 -15.38 32.35 37.01
C THR A 235 -16.21 31.13 37.46
N ARG A 236 -15.90 30.64 38.66
CA ARG A 236 -16.86 30.28 39.72
C ARG A 236 -18.06 29.40 39.31
N ARG A 237 -17.83 28.19 38.77
CA ARG A 237 -18.78 27.07 38.92
C ARG A 237 -18.09 25.74 38.65
N ARG A 238 -18.12 24.84 39.62
CA ARG A 238 -17.68 23.44 39.46
C ARG A 238 -18.64 22.75 38.49
N TYR A 239 -18.14 22.28 37.36
CA TYR A 239 -18.82 21.28 36.55
C TYR A 239 -17.89 20.09 36.36
N LEU A 240 -18.47 18.90 36.53
CA LEU A 240 -17.85 17.61 36.35
C LEU A 240 -17.34 17.51 34.90
N THR A 241 -16.05 17.26 34.73
CA THR A 241 -15.37 17.20 33.43
C THR A 241 -15.93 16.06 32.61
N GLN A 242 -16.60 16.39 31.49
CA GLN A 242 -17.01 15.41 30.49
C GLN A 242 -15.80 15.07 29.62
N TYR A 243 -15.33 13.82 29.71
CA TYR A 243 -14.25 13.29 28.88
C TYR A 243 -14.68 13.31 27.41
N LEU A 244 -14.10 14.20 26.61
CA LEU A 244 -14.23 14.18 25.15
C LEU A 244 -13.25 13.16 24.58
N THR A 245 -13.78 12.01 24.16
CA THR A 245 -13.06 10.96 23.45
C THR A 245 -12.87 11.35 21.98
N LEU A 246 -11.64 11.62 21.55
CA LEU A 246 -11.30 11.75 20.13
C LEU A 246 -11.04 10.37 19.53
N SER A 247 -11.85 10.01 18.54
CA SER A 247 -11.73 8.79 17.76
C SER A 247 -10.55 8.90 16.77
N SER A 248 -9.52 8.08 16.95
CA SER A 248 -8.58 7.77 15.87
C SER A 248 -8.75 6.29 15.50
N SER A 249 -9.39 6.03 14.37
CA SER A 249 -9.46 4.72 13.74
C SER A 249 -8.04 4.26 13.36
N GLY A 250 -7.53 3.22 14.03
CA GLY A 250 -6.23 2.61 13.75
C GLY A 250 -6.26 1.10 14.01
N MET A 251 -6.23 0.34 12.91
CA MET A 251 -5.91 -1.09 12.73
C MET A 251 -6.06 -2.03 13.94
N VAL A 252 -7.20 -2.72 14.01
CA VAL A 252 -7.31 -4.02 14.68
C VAL A 252 -6.82 -5.09 13.71
N VAL A 253 -5.56 -5.49 13.81
CA VAL A 253 -5.10 -6.76 13.22
C VAL A 253 -5.51 -7.87 14.18
N ARG A 254 -6.65 -8.53 13.93
CA ARG A 254 -6.99 -9.81 14.54
C ARG A 254 -6.12 -10.91 13.90
N GLN A 255 -4.87 -11.02 14.29
CA GLN A 255 -4.11 -12.25 14.03
C GLN A 255 -4.45 -13.27 15.12
N HIS A 256 -5.17 -14.33 14.74
CA HIS A 256 -5.30 -15.54 15.55
C HIS A 256 -3.98 -16.32 15.47
N CYS A 257 -2.92 -15.84 16.13
CA CYS A 257 -1.71 -16.63 16.32
C CYS A 257 -1.82 -17.36 17.66
N ARG A 258 -2.14 -18.67 17.59
CA ARG A 258 -2.23 -19.55 18.75
C ARG A 258 -0.80 -19.98 19.11
N ILE A 259 -0.06 -19.12 19.82
CA ILE A 259 1.25 -19.49 20.39
C ILE A 259 1.00 -20.53 21.48
N ARG A 260 1.32 -21.77 21.18
CA ARG A 260 1.32 -22.89 22.13
C ARG A 260 2.60 -22.77 22.95
N LEU A 261 2.52 -22.17 24.14
CA LEU A 261 3.60 -22.20 25.11
C LEU A 261 3.85 -23.67 25.50
N VAL A 262 4.97 -24.22 25.07
CA VAL A 262 5.48 -25.49 25.58
C VAL A 262 6.17 -25.18 26.90
N ASP A 263 5.54 -25.62 27.98
CA ASP A 263 6.03 -25.55 29.35
C ASP A 263 7.30 -26.41 29.47
N ARG A 264 8.45 -25.79 29.74
CA ARG A 264 9.68 -26.52 30.09
C ARG A 264 9.71 -26.67 31.60
N ARG A 265 9.57 -27.92 32.07
CA ARG A 265 10.18 -28.36 33.33
C ARG A 265 11.65 -28.71 33.09
#